data_AF-A0A537HM43-F1
#
_entry.id   AF-A0A537HM43-F1
#
_cell.length_a   1.000
_cell.length_b   1.000
_cell.length_c   1.000
_cell.angle_alpha   90.00
_cell.angle_beta   90.00
_cell.angle_gamma   90.00
#
_symmetry.space_group_name_H-M   'P 1'
#
loop_
_entity.id
_entity.type
_entity.pdbx_description
1 polymer ?
#
loop_
_entity_poly.entity_id
_entity_poly.type
_entity_poly.pdbx_seq_one_letter_code
_entity_poly.pdbx_strand_id
1 'polypeptide(L)' 'MRTNLISGFQLSVNYWFDLVLQGMGGPIRDWVYDFLDKKGIKRDDIPARFGDVVKILHERLGTSARVIAYRTMVE' A
#
# COMPACT_ATOMS: atom_id res chain seq x y z
N MET A 1 14.97 -19.24 7.88
CA MET A 1 14.36 -19.17 6.53
C MET A 1 12.99 -18.49 6.53
N ARG A 2 12.03 -18.88 7.37
CA ARG A 2 10.69 -18.25 7.42
C ARG A 2 10.73 -16.73 7.69
N THR A 3 11.62 -16.27 8.56
CA THR A 3 11.84 -14.85 8.87
C THR A 3 12.35 -14.05 7.66
N ASN A 4 13.28 -14.61 6.88
CA ASN A 4 13.84 -13.95 5.68
C ASN A 4 12.82 -13.85 4.54
N LEU A 5 11.92 -14.83 4.44
CA LEU A 5 10.81 -14.80 3.48
C LEU A 5 9.76 -13.74 3.85
N ILE A 6 9.40 -13.64 5.13
CA ILE A 6 8.46 -12.62 5.61
C ILE A 6 9.04 -11.22 5.41
N SER A 7 10.32 -11.00 5.71
CA SER A 7 10.96 -9.71 5.47
C SER A 7 11.05 -9.37 3.98
N GLY A 8 11.37 -10.35 3.12
CA GLY A 8 11.40 -10.15 1.67
C GLY A 8 10.03 -9.75 1.12
N PHE A 9 8.98 -10.48 1.49
CA PHE A 9 7.61 -10.14 1.11
C PHE A 9 7.21 -8.74 1.58
N GLN A 10 7.45 -8.41 2.86
CA GLN A 10 7.08 -7.11 3.39
C GLN A 10 7.81 -5.94 2.71
N LEU A 11 9.09 -6.12 2.38
CA LEU A 11 9.87 -5.15 1.61
C LEU A 11 9.32 -4.99 0.19
N SER A 12 8.97 -6.10 -0.49
CA SER A 12 8.35 -6.05 -1.82
C SER A 12 7.02 -5.30 -1.81
N VAL A 13 6.13 -5.60 -0.85
CA VAL A 13 4.85 -4.88 -0.73
C VAL A 13 5.07 -3.39 -0.52
N ASN A 14 5.98 -3.00 0.38
CA ASN A 14 6.27 -1.59 0.62
C ASN A 14 6.83 -0.88 -0.62
N TYR A 15 7.77 -1.53 -1.32
CA TYR A 15 8.38 -1.00 -2.53
C TYR A 15 7.36 -0.82 -3.65
N TRP A 16 6.58 -1.85 -3.97
CA TRP A 16 5.62 -1.80 -5.06
C TRP A 16 4.43 -0.90 -4.75
N PHE A 17 4.00 -0.82 -3.48
CA PHE A 17 2.97 0.12 -3.08
C PHE A 17 3.43 1.56 -3.34
N ASP A 18 4.67 1.89 -2.94
CA ASP A 18 5.22 3.22 -3.16
C ASP A 18 5.36 3.57 -4.65
N LEU A 19 5.86 2.63 -5.46
CA LEU A 19 6.03 2.83 -6.88
C LEU A 19 4.70 2.99 -7.62
N VAL A 20 3.69 2.19 -7.28
CA VAL A 20 2.36 2.30 -7.90
C VAL A 20 1.76 3.67 -7.61
N LEU A 21 1.87 4.15 -6.37
CA LEU A 21 1.40 5.49 -6.00
C LEU A 21 2.22 6.59 -6.68
N GLN A 22 3.55 6.43 -6.77
CA GLN A 22 4.41 7.38 -7.47
C GLN A 22 4.04 7.48 -8.96
N GLY A 23 3.70 6.36 -9.61
CA GLY A 23 3.21 6.32 -10.99
C GLY A 23 1.86 7.03 -11.19
N MET A 24 1.09 7.25 -10.12
CA MET A 24 -0.13 8.07 -10.14
C MET A 24 0.16 9.57 -9.90
N GLY A 25 1.38 9.92 -9.50
CA GLY A 25 1.84 11.29 -9.27
C GLY A 25 2.15 11.59 -7.80
N GLY A 26 3.19 12.39 -7.57
CA GLY A 26 3.65 12.77 -6.22
C GLY A 26 2.56 13.26 -5.26
N PRO A 27 1.67 14.20 -5.67
CA PRO A 27 0.58 14.66 -4.81
C PRO A 27 -0.41 13.56 -4.40
N ILE A 28 -0.68 12.58 -5.28
CA ILE A 28 -1.57 11.46 -4.97
C ILE A 28 -0.90 10.53 -3.97
N ARG A 29 0.40 10.25 -4.16
CA ARG A 29 1.20 9.46 -3.23
C ARG A 29 1.19 10.06 -1.82
N ASP A 30 1.50 11.34 -1.71
CA ASP A 30 1.56 12.02 -0.42
C ASP A 30 0.17 12.05 0.24
N TRP A 31 -0.88 12.33 -0.54
CA TRP A 31 -2.25 12.30 -0.05
C TRP A 31 -2.67 10.90 0.46
N VAL A 32 -2.29 9.82 -0.23
CA VAL A 32 -2.60 8.45 0.21
C VAL A 32 -1.91 8.13 1.53
N TYR A 33 -0.63 8.47 1.67
CA TYR A 33 0.10 8.23 2.92
C TYR A 33 -0.51 9.04 4.08
N ASP A 34 -0.82 10.31 3.87
CA ASP A 34 -1.50 11.14 4.86
C ASP A 34 -2.87 10.58 5.25
N PHE A 35 -3.62 10.06 4.27
CA PHE A 35 -4.92 9.46 4.50
C PHE A 35 -4.84 8.19 5.34
N LEU A 36 -3.87 7.31 5.04
CA LEU A 36 -3.63 6.09 5.81
C LEU A 36 -3.12 6.40 7.22
N ASP A 37 -2.25 7.39 7.38
CA ASP A 37 -1.74 7.83 8.68
C ASP A 37 -2.89 8.31 9.58
N LYS A 38 -3.80 9.13 9.03
CA LYS A 38 -5.03 9.57 9.71
C LYS A 38 -5.99 8.44 10.08
N LYS A 39 -5.87 7.28 9.42
CA LYS A 39 -6.61 6.05 9.74
C LYS A 39 -5.84 5.11 10.67
N GLY A 40 -4.68 5.53 11.18
CA GLY A 40 -3.87 4.75 12.09
C GLY A 40 -3.09 3.63 11.42
N ILE A 41 -2.76 3.77 10.13
CA ILE A 41 -1.85 2.88 9.41
C ILE A 41 -0.59 3.68 9.09
N LYS A 42 0.48 3.44 9.85
CA LYS A 42 1.79 4.03 9.55
C LYS A 42 2.40 3.33 8.33
N ARG A 43 3.31 4.02 7.65
CA ARG A 43 3.97 3.49 6.44
C ARG A 43 4.63 2.13 6.68
N ASP A 44 5.24 1.95 7.85
CA ASP A 44 5.91 0.69 8.21
C ASP A 44 4.92 -0.47 8.49
N ASP A 45 3.66 -0.15 8.80
CA ASP A 45 2.60 -1.14 9.05
C ASP A 45 1.91 -1.61 7.76
N ILE A 46 2.09 -0.90 6.65
CA ILE A 46 1.38 -1.17 5.38
C ILE A 46 1.54 -2.62 4.93
N PRO A 47 2.74 -3.24 4.93
CA PRO A 47 2.88 -4.62 4.48
C PRO A 47 2.17 -5.62 5.38
N ALA A 48 2.21 -5.41 6.69
CA ALA A 48 1.57 -6.29 7.67
C ALA A 48 0.04 -6.14 7.66
N ARG A 49 -0.46 -4.97 7.29
CA ARG A 49 -1.88 -4.60 7.30
C ARG A 49 -2.43 -4.35 5.90
N PHE A 50 -1.83 -4.96 4.87
CA PHE A 50 -2.14 -4.61 3.49
C PHE A 50 -3.62 -4.83 3.13
N GLY A 51 -4.26 -5.86 3.68
CA GLY A 51 -5.70 -6.07 3.53
C GLY A 51 -6.56 -4.91 4.07
N ASP A 52 -6.20 -4.36 5.24
CA ASP A 52 -6.86 -3.19 5.82
C ASP A 52 -6.63 -1.95 4.94
N VAL A 53 -5.42 -1.77 4.42
CA VAL A 53 -5.06 -0.68 3.50
C VAL A 53 -5.96 -0.72 2.27
N VAL A 54 -6.08 -1.89 1.62
CA VAL A 54 -6.94 -2.06 0.44
C VAL A 54 -8.40 -1.73 0.77
N LYS A 55 -8.90 -2.19 1.92
CA LYS A 55 -10.27 -1.89 2.36
C LYS A 55 -10.49 -0.40 2.57
N ILE A 56 -9.61 0.28 3.31
CA ILE A 56 -9.68 1.72 3.60
C ILE A 56 -9.59 2.54 2.31
N LEU A 57 -8.70 2.17 1.39
CA LEU A 57 -8.60 2.82 0.10
C LEU A 57 -9.86 2.56 -0.74
N HIS A 58 -10.45 1.37 -0.68
CA HIS A 58 -11.69 1.06 -1.40
C HIS A 58 -12.87 1.88 -0.89
N GLU A 59 -12.99 2.09 0.42
CA GLU A 59 -14.02 2.95 1.01
C GLU A 59 -13.94 4.40 0.52
N ARG A 60 -12.73 4.88 0.16
CA ARG A 60 -12.51 6.27 -0.26
C ARG A 60 -12.44 6.47 -1.78
N LEU A 61 -11.81 5.55 -2.50
CA LEU A 61 -11.49 5.65 -3.94
C LEU A 61 -12.36 4.72 -4.79
N GLY A 62 -13.20 3.89 -4.17
CA GLY A 62 -14.03 2.92 -4.87
C GLY A 62 -13.18 1.94 -5.70
N THR A 63 -13.62 1.66 -6.92
CA THR A 63 -13.00 0.67 -7.82
C THR A 63 -11.53 0.97 -8.12
N SER A 64 -11.11 2.23 -8.11
CA SER A 64 -9.70 2.63 -8.38
C SER A 64 -8.72 2.05 -7.35
N ALA A 65 -9.17 1.81 -6.11
CA ALA A 65 -8.34 1.15 -5.10
C ALA A 65 -7.92 -0.28 -5.49
N ARG A 66 -8.73 -0.97 -6.32
CA ARG A 66 -8.40 -2.32 -6.80
C ARG A 66 -7.18 -2.31 -7.72
N VAL A 67 -6.99 -1.23 -8.49
CA VAL A 67 -5.81 -1.07 -9.36
C VAL A 67 -4.55 -0.91 -8.52
N ILE A 68 -4.62 -0.12 -7.45
CA ILE A 68 -3.50 0.03 -6.49
C ILE A 68 -3.16 -1.35 -5.91
N ALA A 69 -4.15 -2.04 -5.35
CA ALA A 69 -3.98 -3.35 -4.74
C ALA A 69 -3.39 -4.40 -5.70
N TYR A 70 -3.96 -4.51 -6.90
CA TYR A 70 -3.53 -5.49 -7.89
C TYR A 70 -2.08 -5.24 -8.33
N ARG A 71 -1.75 -3.99 -8.69
CA ARG A 71 -0.39 -3.67 -9.14
C ARG A 71 0.65 -3.84 -8.04
N THR A 72 0.30 -3.60 -6.77
CA THR A 72 1.23 -3.86 -5.66
C THR A 72 1.51 -5.35 -5.45
N MET A 73 0.59 -6.25 -5.83
CA MET A 73 0.74 -7.69 -5.61
C MET A 73 1.30 -8.47 -6.81
N VAL A 74 1.16 -7.93 -8.03
CA VAL A 74 1.52 -8.65 -9.26
C VAL A 74 2.90 -8.27 -9.78
N GLU A 75 3.34 -7.04 -9.56
CA GLU A 75 4.69 -6.58 -9.89
C GLU A 75 5.72 -7.17 -8.90
#